data_AF-A0A928XBK3-F1
#
_entry.id   AF-A0A928XBK3-F1
#
_cell.length_a   1.000
_cell.length_b   1.000
_cell.length_c   1.000
_cell.angle_alpha   90.00
_cell.angle_beta   90.00
_cell.angle_gamma   90.00
#
_symmetry.space_group_name_H-M   'P 1'
#
loop_
_entity.id
_entity.type
_entity.pdbx_description
1 polymer ?
#
loop_
_entity_poly.entity_id
_entity_poly.type
_entity_poly.pdbx_seq_one_letter_code
_entity_poly.pdbx_strand_id
1 'polypeptide(L)' 'MIPNPPHAVLKPKELRGLVCPRCGCRHFRVVYTRAAAGVRIMRRRECRQCGRRMTTIEQVSGQAPTSAA' A
#
# COMPACT_ATOMS: atom_id res chain seq x y z
N MET A 1 1.63 19.34 -22.02
CA MET A 1 1.32 19.01 -20.61
C MET A 1 -0.13 18.54 -20.55
N ILE A 2 -0.36 17.23 -20.61
CA ILE A 2 -1.73 16.68 -20.55
C ILE A 2 -2.13 16.67 -19.07
N PRO A 3 -3.20 17.37 -18.65
CA PRO A 3 -3.66 17.30 -17.28
C PRO A 3 -4.10 15.86 -17.00
N ASN A 4 -3.47 15.25 -16.00
CA ASN A 4 -3.90 13.97 -15.45
C ASN A 4 -5.39 14.13 -15.07
N PRO A 5 -6.30 13.28 -15.57
CA PRO A 5 -7.73 13.47 -15.37
C PRO A 5 -8.06 13.48 -13.86
N PRO A 6 -9.04 14.29 -13.43
CA PRO A 6 -9.41 14.39 -12.03
C PRO A 6 -9.88 13.02 -11.56
N HIS A 7 -9.16 12.49 -10.59
CA HIS A 7 -9.47 11.24 -9.93
C HIS A 7 -10.92 11.25 -9.49
N ALA A 8 -11.69 10.27 -9.98
CA ALA A 8 -13.08 10.09 -9.63
C ALA A 8 -13.24 10.26 -8.10
N VAL A 9 -14.04 11.23 -7.68
CA VAL A 9 -14.33 11.50 -6.28
C VAL A 9 -15.15 10.31 -5.77
N LEU A 10 -14.49 9.37 -5.08
CA LEU A 10 -15.10 8.14 -4.57
C LEU A 10 -15.86 8.41 -3.28
N LYS A 11 -17.05 7.82 -3.13
CA LYS A 11 -17.91 8.00 -1.95
C LYS A 11 -17.26 7.35 -0.70
N PRO A 12 -17.45 7.89 0.51
CA PRO A 12 -16.77 7.42 1.74
C PRO A 12 -16.95 5.92 2.04
N LYS A 13 -18.10 5.35 1.72
CA LYS A 13 -18.41 3.92 1.91
C LYS A 13 -17.56 3.01 1.00
N GLU A 14 -17.02 3.54 -0.09
CA GLU A 14 -16.18 2.86 -1.08
C GLU A 14 -14.68 3.13 -0.87
N LEU A 15 -14.30 3.98 0.11
CA LEU A 15 -12.91 4.28 0.46
C LEU A 15 -12.23 3.18 1.29
N ARG A 16 -12.81 1.98 1.37
CA ARG A 16 -12.13 0.86 2.05
C ARG A 16 -10.96 0.39 1.19
N GLY A 17 -9.77 0.37 1.77
CA GLY A 17 -8.55 -0.13 1.14
C GLY A 17 -7.53 0.96 0.82
N LEU A 18 -6.44 0.55 0.16
CA LEU A 18 -5.36 1.46 -0.22
C LEU A 18 -5.76 2.26 -1.46
N VAL A 19 -5.45 3.56 -1.50
CA VAL A 19 -5.66 4.44 -2.67
C VAL A 19 -4.34 5.08 -3.05
N CYS A 20 -4.07 5.24 -4.34
CA CYS A 20 -2.84 5.87 -4.79
C CYS A 20 -2.95 7.39 -4.54
N PRO A 21 -2.03 8.01 -3.78
CA PRO A 21 -2.10 9.44 -3.52
C PRO A 21 -1.79 10.28 -4.77
N ARG A 22 -1.12 9.70 -5.77
CA ARG A 22 -0.76 10.39 -7.01
C ARG A 22 -1.88 10.36 -8.04
N CYS A 23 -2.59 9.24 -8.14
CA CYS A 23 -3.52 9.00 -9.23
C CYS A 23 -4.90 8.46 -8.83
N GLY A 24 -5.24 8.41 -7.55
CA GLY A 24 -6.54 7.93 -7.06
C GLY A 24 -6.91 6.47 -7.37
N CYS A 25 -6.09 5.73 -8.14
CA CYS A 25 -6.37 4.35 -8.49
C CYS A 25 -6.22 3.43 -7.27
N ARG A 26 -7.03 2.37 -7.25
CA ARG A 26 -7.02 1.31 -6.22
C ARG A 26 -6.37 0.02 -6.70
N HIS A 27 -5.90 -0.02 -7.95
CA HIS A 27 -5.22 -1.18 -8.54
C HIS A 27 -3.71 -1.12 -8.33
N PHE A 28 -3.22 -2.02 -7.49
CA PHE A 28 -1.80 -2.18 -7.21
C PHE A 28 -1.31 -3.56 -7.62
N ARG A 29 -0.11 -3.61 -8.18
CA ARG A 29 0.67 -4.84 -8.35
C ARG A 29 1.57 -5.00 -7.13
N VAL A 30 1.60 -6.19 -6.53
CA VAL A 30 2.61 -6.50 -5.52
C VAL A 30 3.94 -6.72 -6.23
N VAL A 31 4.96 -5.93 -5.86
CA VAL A 31 6.31 -6.03 -6.41
C VAL A 31 7.09 -7.08 -5.64
N TYR A 32 7.08 -6.98 -4.31
CA TYR A 32 7.63 -8.00 -3.42
C TYR A 32 6.99 -7.94 -2.04
N THR A 33 7.06 -9.07 -1.35
CA THR A 33 6.77 -9.18 0.08
C THR A 33 8.02 -9.65 0.77
N ARG A 34 8.41 -9.01 1.87
CA ARG A 34 9.52 -9.45 2.72
C ARG A 34 9.11 -9.43 4.18
N ALA A 35 9.63 -10.36 4.96
CA ALA A 35 9.62 -10.24 6.41
C ALA A 35 10.49 -9.04 6.81
N ALA A 36 10.02 -8.27 7.78
CA ALA A 36 10.79 -7.24 8.47
C ALA A 36 11.02 -7.69 9.92
N ALA A 37 11.94 -7.02 10.62
CA ALA A 37 12.34 -7.38 11.97
C ALA A 37 11.14 -7.64 12.91
N GLY A 38 11.17 -8.78 13.59
CA GLY A 38 10.10 -9.29 14.45
C GLY A 38 8.93 -9.87 13.66
N VAL A 39 7.72 -9.47 14.03
CA VAL A 39 6.44 -10.02 13.54
C VAL A 39 5.80 -9.13 12.46
N ARG A 40 6.66 -8.44 11.70
CA ARG A 40 6.26 -7.40 10.74
C ARG A 40 6.43 -7.90 9.32
N ILE A 41 5.44 -7.69 8.48
CA ILE A 41 5.48 -8.02 7.05
C ILE A 41 5.52 -6.72 6.27
N MET A 42 6.56 -6.53 5.45
CA MET A 42 6.66 -5.41 4.51
C MET A 42 6.24 -5.85 3.12
N ARG A 43 5.20 -5.23 2.58
CA ARG A 43 4.76 -5.42 1.18
C ARG A 43 5.01 -4.16 0.38
N ARG A 44 5.80 -4.27 -0.69
CA ARG A 44 5.97 -3.20 -1.65
C ARG A 44 5.01 -3.40 -2.82
N ARG A 45 4.26 -2.35 -3.12
CA ARG A 45 3.18 -2.32 -4.10
C ARG A 45 3.47 -1.22 -5.12
N GLU A 46 3.08 -1.42 -6.37
CA GLU A 46 3.23 -0.43 -7.43
C GLU A 46 1.86 -0.17 -8.06
N CYS A 47 1.51 1.11 -8.21
CA CYS A 47 0.28 1.51 -8.87
C CYS A 47 0.37 1.18 -10.36
N ARG A 48 -0.61 0.42 -10.86
CA ARG A 48 -0.64 0.03 -12.29
C ARG A 48 -0.91 1.18 -13.24
N GLN A 49 -1.47 2.30 -12.75
CA GLN A 49 -1.86 3.43 -13.59
C GLN A 49 -0.78 4.51 -13.68
N CYS A 50 -0.10 4.83 -12.57
CA CYS A 50 0.91 5.90 -12.55
C CYS A 50 2.33 5.44 -12.18
N GLY A 51 2.54 4.14 -11.94
CA GLY A 51 3.83 3.56 -11.54
C GLY A 51 4.31 3.91 -10.13
N ARG A 52 3.50 4.62 -9.33
CA ARG A 52 3.91 5.02 -7.97
C ARG A 52 4.08 3.80 -7.07
N ARG A 53 5.26 3.70 -6.45
CA ARG A 53 5.58 2.65 -5.47
C ARG A 53 5.16 3.06 -4.06
N MET A 54 4.62 2.11 -3.31
CA MET A 54 4.15 2.28 -1.94
C MET A 54 4.59 1.08 -1.12
N THR A 55 4.93 1.29 0.15
CA THR A 55 5.31 0.22 1.07
C THR A 55 4.32 0.17 2.20
N THR A 56 3.70 -0.99 2.42
CA THR A 56 2.82 -1.22 3.57
C THR A 56 3.51 -2.13 4.56
N ILE A 57 3.47 -1.77 5.83
CA ILE A 57 3.99 -2.58 6.94
C ILE A 57 2.77 -3.12 7.68
N GLU A 58 2.62 -4.43 7.68
CA GLU A 58 1.60 -5.14 8.44
C GLU A 58 2.27 -5.64 9.73
N GLN A 59 1.68 -5.36 10.88
CA GLN A 59 2.14 -5.85 12.18
C GLN A 59 1.12 -6.84 12.72
N VAL A 60 1.57 -8.03 13.10
CA VAL A 60 0.69 -9.02 13.74
C VAL A 60 0.51 -8.61 15.20
N SER A 61 -0.68 -8.14 15.56
CA SER A 61 -1.00 -7.65 16.91
C SER A 61 -1.03 -8.72 18.01
N GLY A 62 -0.88 -10.00 17.66
CA GLY A 62 -0.93 -11.13 18.59
C GLY A 62 0.40 -11.82 18.87
N GLN A 63 1.54 -11.28 18.40
CA GLN A 63 2.82 -11.95 18.54
C GLN A 63 3.85 -11.00 19.15
N ALA A 64 4.32 -11.33 20.35
CA ALA A 64 5.31 -10.55 21.09
C ALA A 64 6.54 -10.31 20.21
N PRO A 65 7.16 -9.12 20.26
CA PRO A 65 8.42 -8.89 19.56
C PRO A 65 9.45 -9.88 20.14
N THR A 66 9.84 -10.88 19.36
CA THR A 66 10.99 -11.72 19.69
C THR A 66 12.21 -10.80 19.71
N SER A 67 12.60 -10.39 20.92
CA SER A 67 13.84 -9.69 21.22
C SER A 67 14.99 -10.47 20.64
N ALA A 68 15.81 -9.79 19.83
CA ALA A 68 17.10 -10.29 19.39
C ALA A 68 17.93 -10.72 20.61
N ALA A 69 18.51 -11.92 20.52
CA ALA A 69 19.56 -12.41 21.41
C ALA A 69 20.87 -11.64 21.16
#